data_AF-A0ABD0PC70-F1
#
_entry.id   AF-A0ABD0PC70-F1
#
_cell.length_a   1.000
_cell.length_b   1.000
_cell.length_c   1.000
_cell.angle_alpha   90.00
_cell.angle_beta   90.00
_cell.angle_gamma   90.00
#
_symmetry.space_group_name_H-M   'P 1'
#
loop_
_entity.id
_entity.type
_entity.pdbx_description
1 polymer ?
#
loop_
_entity_poly.entity_id
_entity_poly.type
_entity_poly.pdbx_seq_one_letter_code
_entity_poly.pdbx_strand_id
1 'polypeptide(L)' 'HWLVITEDGHMVTGRQQPRLVLVTLSCEGGQLCLNGPEMEELRVPLNQLNNPIVDC' A
#
# COMPACT_ATOMS: atom_id res chain seq x y z
N HIS A 1 10.70 2.66 -1.75
CA HIS A 1 10.28 2.34 -0.37
C HIS A 1 8.80 2.67 -0.24
N TRP A 2 8.02 1.91 0.52
CA TRP A 2 6.57 2.14 0.69
C TRP A 2 6.22 2.18 2.19
N LEU A 3 5.11 2.85 2.50
CA LEU A 3 4.59 3.01 3.85
C LEU A 3 3.06 2.98 3.78
N VAL A 4 2.44 2.38 4.79
CA VAL A 4 0.99 2.50 5.01
C VAL A 4 0.77 3.53 6.09
N ILE A 5 -0.15 4.45 5.83
CA ILE A 5 -0.62 5.40 6.82
C ILE A 5 -2.13 5.24 7.00
N THR A 6 -2.62 5.54 8.19
CA THR A 6 -4.04 5.72 8.43
C THR A 6 -4.52 7.06 7.86
N GLU A 7 -5.84 7.27 7.77
CA GLU A 7 -6.42 8.52 7.23
C GLU A 7 -6.01 9.76 8.04
N ASP A 8 -5.76 9.59 9.34
CA ASP A 8 -5.25 10.59 10.28
C ASP A 8 -3.72 10.77 10.23
N GLY A 9 -3.03 10.09 9.30
CA GLY A 9 -1.60 10.28 9.02
C GLY A 9 -0.64 9.47 9.89
N HIS A 10 -1.14 8.55 10.71
CA HIS A 10 -0.29 7.71 11.54
C HIS A 10 0.29 6.54 10.75
N MET A 11 1.57 6.25 10.99
CA MET A 11 2.26 5.14 10.33
C MET A 11 1.73 3.79 10.82
N VAL A 12 1.47 2.90 9.88
CA VAL A 12 1.18 1.48 10.14
C VAL A 12 2.41 0.68 9.72
N THR A 13 3.09 0.10 10.71
CA THR A 13 4.33 -0.64 10.48
C THR A 13 4.16 -2.13 10.69
N GLY A 14 5.04 -2.95 10.10
CA GLY A 14 5.10 -4.39 10.37
C GLY A 14 5.30 -4.75 11.86
N ARG A 15 5.81 -3.83 12.68
CA ARG A 15 5.90 -4.02 14.13
C ARG A 15 4.52 -4.03 14.81
N GLN A 16 3.62 -3.14 14.38
CA GLN A 16 2.26 -3.05 14.93
C GLN A 16 1.32 -4.05 14.24
N GLN A 17 1.52 -4.28 12.95
CA GLN A 17 0.75 -5.20 12.12
C GLN A 17 1.69 -6.22 11.46
N PRO A 18 2.05 -7.33 12.16
CA PRO A 18 3.05 -8.29 11.68
C PRO A 18 2.77 -8.86 10.30
N ARG A 19 1.50 -9.05 9.92
CA ARG A 19 1.11 -9.57 8.60
C ARG A 19 1.44 -8.61 7.45
N LEU A 20 1.66 -7.32 7.71
CA LEU A 20 2.01 -6.34 6.69
C LEU A 20 3.32 -6.70 5.98
N VAL A 21 4.23 -7.41 6.64
CA VAL A 21 5.51 -7.84 6.04
C VAL A 21 5.33 -8.91 4.95
N LEU A 22 4.15 -9.54 4.89
CA LEU A 22 3.81 -10.52 3.87
C LEU A 22 3.26 -9.85 2.61
N VAL A 23 3.00 -8.54 2.65
CA VAL A 23 2.49 -7.79 1.51
C VAL A 23 3.65 -7.41 0.61
N THR A 24 3.54 -7.78 -0.66
CA THR A 24 4.45 -7.36 -1.71
C THR A 24 3.83 -6.21 -2.51
N LEU A 25 4.69 -5.35 -3.04
CA LEU A 25 4.30 -4.19 -3.83
C LEU A 25 5.04 -4.22 -5.15
N SER A 26 4.29 -4.13 -6.25
CA SER A 26 4.82 -3.95 -7.60
C SER A 26 4.12 -2.77 -8.29
N CYS A 27 4.77 -2.24 -9.33
CA CYS A 27 4.18 -1.21 -10.19
C CYS A 27 4.07 -1.76 -11.61
N GLU A 28 2.84 -1.85 -12.12
CA GLU A 28 2.55 -2.37 -13.46
C GLU A 28 1.60 -1.41 -14.18
N GLY A 29 1.98 -0.94 -15.36
CA GLY A 29 1.09 -0.13 -16.21
C GLY A 29 0.57 1.18 -15.58
N GLY A 30 1.33 1.79 -14.66
CA GLY A 30 0.90 2.99 -13.93
C GLY A 30 -0.03 2.72 -12.75
N GLN A 31 -0.17 1.45 -12.35
CA GLN A 31 -0.90 1.02 -11.17
C GLN A 31 0.07 0.41 -10.16
N LEU A 32 -0.23 0.62 -8.89
CA LEU A 32 0.41 -0.02 -7.76
C LEU A 32 -0.40 -1.26 -7.39
N CYS A 33 0.25 -2.42 -7.39
CA CYS A 33 -0.37 -3.70 -7.11
C CYS A 33 0.16 -4.19 -5.76
N LEU A 34 -0.75 -4.43 -4.81
CA LEU A 34 -0.44 -5.05 -3.52
C LEU A 34 -0.96 -6.48 -3.50
N ASN A 35 -0.09 -7.40 -3.12
CA ASN A 35 -0.40 -8.83 -3.05
C ASN A 35 -0.01 -9.38 -1.69
N GLY A 36 -0.78 -10.35 -1.19
CA GLY A 36 -0.47 -11.04 0.05
C GLY A 36 -1.16 -12.41 0.13
N PRO A 37 -0.76 -13.28 1.07
CA PRO A 37 -1.42 -14.56 1.29
C PRO A 37 -2.90 -14.37 1.65
N GLU A 38 -3.78 -15.20 1.07
CA GLU A 38 -5.23 -15.21 1.35
C GLU A 38 -5.94 -13.87 1.07
N MET A 39 -5.38 -13.04 0.18
CA MET A 39 -5.90 -11.73 -0.20
C MET A 39 -6.06 -11.66 -1.72
N GLU A 40 -7.14 -11.01 -2.17
CA GLU A 40 -7.28 -10.60 -3.57
C GLU A 40 -6.31 -9.45 -3.88
N GLU A 41 -5.69 -9.48 -5.06
CA GLU A 41 -4.77 -8.42 -5.48
C GLU A 41 -5.45 -7.04 -5.44
N LEU A 42 -4.88 -6.13 -4.65
CA LEU A 42 -5.35 -4.76 -4.58
C LEU A 42 -4.60 -3.91 -5.61
N ARG A 43 -5.32 -3.42 -6.62
CA ARG A 43 -4.78 -2.54 -7.66
C ARG A 43 -5.22 -1.10 -7.43
N VAL A 44 -4.23 -0.21 -7.38
CA VAL A 44 -4.44 1.20 -7.05
C VAL A 44 -3.78 2.07 -8.12
N PRO A 45 -4.52 2.94 -8.84
CA PRO A 45 -3.92 3.84 -9.82
C PRO A 45 -2.98 4.83 -9.13
N LEU A 46 -1.78 5.03 -9.68
CA LEU A 46 -0.79 5.95 -9.09
C LEU A 46 -1.28 7.41 -9.08
N ASN A 47 -2.12 7.77 -10.05
CA ASN A 47 -2.74 9.08 -10.16
C ASN A 47 -4.23 8.96 -9.83
N GLN A 48 -4.63 9.30 -8.60
CA GLN A 48 -6.03 9.31 -8.19
C GLN A 48 -6.34 10.46 -7.23
N LEU A 49 -7.57 10.98 -7.31
CA LEU A 49 -8.03 12.11 -6.51
C LEU A 49 -8.44 11.71 -5.09
N ASN A 50 -8.88 10.45 -4.88
CA ASN A 50 -9.53 10.03 -3.63
C ASN A 50 -8.57 9.38 -2.62
N ASN A 51 -7.42 8.85 -3.07
CA ASN A 51 -6.42 8.26 -2.20
C ASN A 51 -5.02 8.73 -2.67
N PRO A 52 -4.62 9.94 -2.27
CA PRO A 52 -3.43 10.57 -2.78
C PRO A 52 -2.19 9.77 -2.37
N ILE A 53 -1.32 9.49 -3.35
CA ILE A 53 0.01 9.00 -3.08
C ILE A 53 0.84 10.20 -2.62
N VAL A 54 1.36 10.12 -1.40
CA VAL A 54 2.21 11.16 -0.83
C VAL A 54 3.65 10.85 -1.21
N ASP A 55 4.22 11.70 -2.06
CA ASP A 55 5.66 11.71 -2.34
C ASP A 55 6.37 12.42 -1.18
N CYS A 56 7.41 11.80 -0.62
CA CYS A 56 8.06 12.24 0.62
C CYS A 56 9.58 12.44 0.48
#